data_AF-A0A359E0J8-F1
#
_entry.id   AF-A0A359E0J8-F1
#
_cell.length_a   1.000
_cell.length_b   1.000
_cell.length_c   1.000
_cell.angle_alpha   90.00
_cell.angle_beta   90.00
_cell.angle_gamma   90.00
#
_symmetry.space_group_name_H-M   'P 1'
#
loop_
_entity.id
_entity.type
_entity.pdbx_description
1 polymer ?
#
loop_
_entity_poly.entity_id
_entity_poly.type
_entity_poly.pdbx_seq_one_letter_code
_entity_poly.pdbx_strand_id
1 'polypeptide(L)'
;MTDKQKATEDRIFEAAARVFQRDGYAGARMQEIADEANINKSMLHYYFRSKDQLFREVFQKEMMRFFPSIFKVLGSDDKLDQKLPKLIDAYYEFLQDNR
;
A
#
# COMPACT_ATOMS: atom_id res chain seq x y z
N MET A 1 17.78 13.61 4.36
CA MET A 1 16.42 14.19 4.24
C MET A 1 16.12 14.94 5.52
N THR A 2 15.45 16.08 5.42
CA THR A 2 14.96 16.79 6.61
C THR A 2 13.72 16.08 7.17
N ASP A 3 13.43 16.19 8.47
CA ASP A 3 12.25 15.56 9.08
C ASP A 3 10.94 15.95 8.36
N LYS A 4 10.87 17.20 7.87
CA LYS A 4 9.74 17.71 7.11
C LYS A 4 9.58 17.03 5.73
N GLN A 5 10.69 16.68 5.09
CA GLN A 5 10.64 15.95 3.81
C GLN A 5 10.09 14.53 4.01
N LYS A 6 10.55 13.84 5.05
CA LYS A 6 10.10 12.49 5.39
C LYS A 6 8.61 12.46 5.76
N ALA A 7 8.16 13.41 6.58
CA ALA A 7 6.74 13.54 6.91
C ALA A 7 5.86 13.81 5.67
N THR A 8 6.38 14.54 4.68
CA THR A 8 5.63 14.79 3.43
C THR A 8 5.54 13.53 2.57
N GLU A 9 6.64 12.80 2.45
CA GLU A 9 6.71 11.52 1.74
C GLU A 9 5.76 10.48 2.34
N ASP A 10 5.73 10.37 3.68
CA ASP A 10 4.81 9.47 4.39
C ASP A 10 3.33 9.80 4.10
N ARG A 11 2.95 11.08 4.09
CA ARG A 11 1.59 11.50 3.71
C ARG A 11 1.26 11.16 2.26
N ILE A 12 2.20 11.35 1.34
CA ILE A 12 2.02 10.98 -0.07
C ILE A 12 1.80 9.47 -0.17
N PHE A 13 2.59 8.69 0.56
CA PHE A 13 2.50 7.24 0.57
C PHE A 13 1.12 6.77 1.03
N GLU A 14 0.65 7.28 2.18
CA GLU A 14 -0.66 6.92 2.74
C GLU A 14 -1.82 7.31 1.81
N ALA A 15 -1.76 8.52 1.23
CA ALA A 15 -2.74 8.98 0.25
C ALA A 15 -2.76 8.08 -1.00
N ALA A 16 -1.58 7.74 -1.52
CA ALA A 16 -1.44 6.88 -2.69
C ALA A 16 -1.98 5.47 -2.41
N ALA A 17 -1.69 4.90 -1.23
CA ALA A 17 -2.23 3.60 -0.82
C ALA A 17 -3.76 3.59 -0.83
N ARG A 18 -4.40 4.59 -0.21
CA ARG A 18 -5.87 4.71 -0.19
C ARG A 18 -6.46 4.84 -1.59
N VAL A 19 -5.89 5.71 -2.43
CA VAL A 19 -6.37 5.92 -3.81
C VAL A 19 -6.18 4.65 -4.66
N PHE A 20 -5.03 3.98 -4.58
CA PHE A 20 -4.80 2.74 -5.34
C PHE A 20 -5.69 1.59 -4.87
N GLN A 21 -5.98 1.50 -3.57
CA GLN A 21 -6.89 0.47 -3.05
C GLN A 21 -8.35 0.72 -3.48
N ARG A 22 -8.77 1.98 -3.50
CA ARG A 22 -10.13 2.37 -3.90
C ARG A 22 -10.36 2.25 -5.41
N ASP A 23 -9.43 2.76 -6.21
CA ASP A 23 -9.63 2.99 -7.65
C ASP A 23 -8.81 2.02 -8.54
N GLY A 24 -7.94 1.22 -7.92
CA GLY A 24 -6.96 0.40 -8.62
C GLY A 24 -5.87 1.24 -9.31
N TYR A 25 -4.83 0.57 -9.81
CA TYR A 25 -3.75 1.25 -10.54
C TYR A 25 -4.26 2.02 -11.77
N ALA A 26 -5.18 1.42 -12.55
CA ALA A 26 -5.68 2.02 -13.78
C ALA A 26 -6.57 3.25 -13.51
N GLY A 27 -7.44 3.18 -12.50
CA GLY A 27 -8.36 4.26 -12.13
C GLY A 27 -7.68 5.43 -11.42
N ALA A 28 -6.64 5.16 -10.62
CA ALA A 28 -5.93 6.18 -9.85
C ALA A 28 -5.26 7.24 -10.73
N ARG A 29 -5.47 8.52 -10.39
CA ARG A 29 -4.81 9.67 -11.01
C ARG A 29 -3.85 10.34 -10.03
N MET A 30 -2.70 10.79 -10.54
CA MET A 30 -1.71 11.54 -9.74
C MET A 30 -2.30 12.82 -9.11
N GLN A 31 -3.31 13.43 -9.73
CA GLN A 31 -3.96 14.60 -9.14
C GLN A 31 -4.74 14.24 -7.87
N GLU A 32 -5.52 13.15 -7.90
CA GLU A 32 -6.32 12.68 -6.76
C GLU A 32 -5.43 12.32 -5.57
N ILE A 33 -4.26 11.71 -5.84
CA ILE A 33 -3.27 11.41 -4.80
C ILE A 33 -2.70 12.68 -4.19
N ALA A 34 -2.39 13.71 -4.99
CA ALA A 34 -1.89 14.97 -4.49
C ALA A 34 -2.93 15.69 -3.62
N ASP A 35 -4.19 15.68 -4.05
CA ASP A 35 -5.31 16.26 -3.32
C ASP A 35 -5.53 15.55 -1.96
N GLU A 36 -5.53 14.21 -1.97
CA GLU A 36 -5.63 13.36 -0.78
C GLU A 36 -4.44 13.57 0.20
N ALA A 37 -3.23 13.80 -0.33
CA ALA A 37 -2.03 14.11 0.46
C ALA A 37 -1.95 15.58 0.92
N ASN A 38 -2.92 16.42 0.52
CA ASN A 38 -2.93 17.86 0.75
C ASN A 38 -1.62 18.53 0.29
N ILE A 39 -1.23 18.28 -0.97
CA ILE A 39 -0.11 18.91 -1.67
C ILE A 39 -0.49 19.24 -3.12
N ASN A 40 0.31 20.05 -3.79
CA ASN A 40 0.15 20.23 -5.23
C ASN A 40 0.80 19.09 -6.02
N LYS A 41 0.31 18.86 -7.24
CA LYS A 41 0.80 17.81 -8.14
C LYS A 41 2.28 17.96 -8.52
N SER A 42 2.80 19.18 -8.63
CA SER A 42 4.23 19.40 -8.90
C SER A 42 5.12 18.91 -7.77
N MET A 43 4.69 19.10 -6.51
CA MET A 43 5.37 18.58 -5.33
C MET A 43 5.27 17.05 -5.30
N LEU A 44 4.13 16.46 -5.66
CA LEU A 44 4.04 15.00 -5.81
C LEU A 44 5.06 14.47 -6.82
N HIS A 45 5.19 15.13 -7.99
CA HIS A 45 6.18 14.76 -9.01
C HIS A 45 7.64 14.95 -8.59
N TYR A 46 7.90 15.87 -7.64
CA TYR A 46 9.22 16.04 -7.04
C TYR A 46 9.63 14.81 -6.23
N TYR A 47 8.72 14.22 -5.46
CA TYR A 47 8.97 13.00 -4.69
C TYR A 47 8.89 11.74 -5.56
N PHE A 48 7.86 11.63 -6.40
CA PHE A 48 7.58 10.45 -7.20
C PHE A 48 7.37 10.84 -8.67
N ARG A 49 8.33 10.48 -9.52
CA ARG A 49 8.36 10.98 -10.90
C ARG A 49 7.18 10.51 -11.74
N SER A 50 6.68 9.30 -11.47
CA SER A 50 5.57 8.71 -12.21
C SER A 50 4.62 7.91 -11.32
N LYS A 51 3.39 7.69 -11.82
CA LYS A 51 2.40 6.82 -11.19
C LYS A 51 2.95 5.40 -11.00
N ASP A 52 3.69 4.88 -11.98
CA ASP A 52 4.32 3.56 -11.91
C ASP A 52 5.34 3.44 -10.79
N GLN A 53 6.18 4.48 -10.61
CA GLN A 53 7.15 4.50 -9.53
C GLN A 53 6.42 4.48 -8.18
N LEU A 54 5.49 5.42 -7.98
CA LEU A 54 4.72 5.52 -6.75
C LEU A 54 3.94 4.23 -6.46
N PHE A 55 3.29 3.65 -7.46
CA PHE A 55 2.55 2.41 -7.31
C PHE A 55 3.45 1.25 -6.90
N ARG A 56 4.62 1.08 -7.53
CA ARG A 56 5.57 0.02 -7.14
C ARG A 56 6.05 0.16 -5.72
N GLU A 57 6.39 1.37 -5.30
CA GLU A 57 6.87 1.64 -3.94
C GLU A 57 5.75 1.40 -2.90
N VAL A 58 4.54 1.86 -3.19
CA VAL A 58 3.35 1.57 -2.37
C VAL A 58 3.07 0.08 -2.28
N PHE A 59 2.97 -0.58 -3.42
CA PHE A 59 2.72 -2.02 -3.49
C PHE A 59 3.79 -2.83 -2.76
N GLN A 60 5.07 -2.49 -2.93
CA GLN A 60 6.16 -3.20 -2.26
C GLN A 60 6.08 -3.09 -0.74
N LYS A 61 5.82 -1.90 -0.20
CA LYS A 61 5.70 -1.69 1.25
C LYS A 61 4.45 -2.36 1.83
N GLU A 62 3.33 -2.36 1.11
CA GLU A 62 2.13 -3.11 1.50
C GLU A 62 2.37 -4.63 1.46
N MET A 63 3.04 -5.14 0.43
CA MET A 63 3.41 -6.55 0.33
C MET A 63 4.37 -6.98 1.44
N MET A 64 5.30 -6.12 1.87
CA MET A 64 6.16 -6.42 3.03
C MET A 64 5.39 -6.57 4.33
N ARG A 65 4.21 -5.95 4.47
CA ARG A 65 3.32 -6.12 5.62
C ARG A 65 2.46 -7.36 5.50
N PHE A 66 2.03 -7.69 4.28
CA PHE A 66 1.14 -8.82 4.01
C PHE A 66 1.85 -10.19 3.99
N PHE A 67 2.97 -10.32 3.28
CA PHE A 67 3.60 -11.62 3.07
C PHE A 67 4.01 -12.37 4.35
N PRO A 68 4.47 -11.72 5.43
CA PRO A 68 4.81 -12.42 6.67
C PRO A 68 3.64 -13.23 7.26
N SER A 69 2.40 -12.71 7.21
CA SER A 69 1.23 -13.44 7.73
C SER A 69 0.90 -14.64 6.84
N ILE A 70 0.98 -14.47 5.52
CA ILE A 70 0.79 -15.55 4.54
C ILE A 70 1.86 -16.63 4.69
N PHE A 71 3.14 -16.26 4.77
CA PHE A 71 4.23 -17.24 4.93
C PHE A 71 4.14 -17.98 6.26
N LYS A 72 3.68 -17.34 7.33
CA LYS A 72 3.41 -18.00 8.61
C LYS A 72 2.33 -19.10 8.48
N VAL A 73 1.25 -18.84 7.74
CA VAL A 73 0.19 -19.83 7.50
C VAL A 73 0.68 -20.94 6.57
N LEU A 74 1.36 -20.60 5.48
CA LEU A 74 1.86 -21.60 4.52
C LEU A 74 2.94 -22.50 5.13
N GLY A 75 3.79 -21.96 6.00
CA GLY A 75 4.87 -22.66 6.67
C GLY A 75 4.48 -23.46 7.90
N SER A 76 3.20 -23.46 8.31
CA SER A 76 2.74 -24.28 9.45
C SER A 76 2.66 -25.77 9.10
N ASP A 77 2.62 -26.63 10.12
CA ASP A 77 2.40 -28.08 9.95
C ASP A 77 0.92 -28.46 9.74
N ASP A 78 0.04 -27.47 9.59
CA ASP A 78 -1.38 -27.70 9.35
C ASP A 78 -1.62 -28.37 7.98
N LYS A 79 -2.71 -29.12 7.87
CA LYS A 79 -3.18 -29.64 6.59
C LYS A 79 -3.75 -28.51 5.72
N LEU A 80 -3.86 -28.76 4.41
CA LEU A 80 -4.30 -27.74 3.44
C LEU A 80 -5.69 -27.17 3.74
N ASP A 81 -6.63 -28.03 4.14
CA ASP A 81 -7.99 -27.67 4.54
C ASP A 81 -8.04 -26.74 5.76
N GLN A 82 -7.03 -26.82 6.63
CA GLN A 82 -6.87 -25.93 7.79
C GLN A 82 -6.10 -24.64 7.44
N LYS A 83 -5.24 -24.67 6.42
CA LYS A 83 -4.51 -23.49 5.93
C LYS A 83 -5.40 -22.53 5.14
N LEU A 84 -6.32 -23.06 4.33
CA LEU A 84 -7.23 -22.24 3.52
C LEU A 84 -8.02 -21.19 4.33
N PRO A 85 -8.75 -21.54 5.42
CA PRO A 85 -9.44 -20.52 6.22
C PRO A 85 -8.46 -19.52 6.84
N LYS A 86 -7.30 -19.98 7.34
CA LYS A 86 -6.28 -19.09 7.92
C LYS A 86 -5.70 -18.10 6.91
N LEU A 87 -5.58 -18.49 5.63
CA LEU A 87 -5.16 -17.58 4.55
C LEU A 87 -6.23 -16.54 4.25
N ILE A 88 -7.51 -16.92 4.28
CA ILE A 88 -8.62 -16.00 4.10
C ILE A 88 -8.66 -15.00 5.26
N ASP A 89 -8.48 -15.47 6.50
CA ASP A 89 -8.43 -14.62 7.70
C ASP A 89 -7.26 -13.63 7.61
N ALA A 90 -6.05 -14.11 7.29
CA ALA A 90 -4.87 -13.26 7.11
C ALA A 90 -5.05 -12.21 5.99
N TYR A 91 -5.77 -12.56 4.92
CA TYR A 91 -6.12 -11.62 3.87
C TYR A 91 -7.17 -10.60 4.32
N TYR A 92 -8.18 -11.03 5.08
CA TYR A 92 -9.23 -10.17 5.58
C TYR A 92 -8.69 -9.15 6.58
N GLU A 93 -7.83 -9.59 7.52
CA GLU A 93 -7.13 -8.72 8.46
C GLU A 93 -6.28 -7.67 7.72
N PHE A 94 -5.50 -8.09 6.73
CA PHE A 94 -4.70 -7.17 5.91
C PHE A 94 -5.54 -6.10 5.18
N LEU A 95 -6.74 -6.47 4.71
CA LEU A 95 -7.66 -5.51 4.07
C LEU A 95 -8.32 -4.56 5.08
N GLN A 96 -8.54 -4.99 6.33
CA GLN A 96 -9.15 -4.15 7.37
C GLN A 96 -8.15 -3.16 7.98
N ASP A 97 -6.91 -3.57 8.20
CA ASP A 97 -5.85 -2.68 8.72
C ASP A 97 -5.51 -1.52 7.76
N ASN A 98 -5.90 -1.66 6.49
CA ASN A 98 -5.69 -0.68 5.42
C ASN A 98 -6.94 0.18 5.11
N ARG A 99 -7.98 0.21 5.96
CA ARG A 99 -9.15 1.08 5.82
C ARG A 99 -9.07 2.38 6.61
#